data_AF-A0A0P6XNF5-F1
#
_entry.id   AF-A0A0P6XNF5-F1
#
_cell.length_a   1.000
_cell.length_b   1.000
_cell.length_c   1.000
_cell.angle_alpha   90.00
_cell.angle_beta   90.00
_cell.angle_gamma   90.00
#
_symmetry.space_group_name_H-M   'P 1'
#
loop_
_entity.id
_entity.type
_entity.pdbx_description
1 polymer ?
#
loop_
_entity_poly.entity_id
_entity_poly.type
_entity_poly.pdbx_seq_one_letter_code
_entity_poly.pdbx_strand_id
1 'polypeptide(L)'
;MIFQSVLLGMVIATLYGSVFHLWRGGSLIRLGLYLVFAWIGFWGGHWLGGLVGWEFFKVGQLNIGPATIGSFVTLAVGYWLSLVQVEPERKTNKKL
;
A
#
# COMPACT_ATOMS: atom_id res chain seq x y z
N MET A 1 22.44 9.51 6.84
CA MET A 1 22.15 8.27 6.11
C MET A 1 20.70 7.78 6.25
N ILE A 2 20.08 7.81 7.44
CA ILE A 2 18.66 7.37 7.63
C ILE A 2 17.68 8.20 6.78
N PHE A 3 17.82 9.54 6.80
CA PHE A 3 16.94 10.44 6.06
C PHE A 3 16.82 10.08 4.56
N GLN A 4 17.95 9.79 3.92
CA GLN A 4 17.99 9.41 2.50
C GLN A 4 17.28 8.08 2.25
N SER A 5 17.42 7.11 3.15
CA SER A 5 16.77 5.80 3.06
C SER A 5 15.25 5.91 3.24
N VAL A 6 14.81 6.74 4.20
CA VAL A 6 13.39 7.03 4.41
C VAL A 6 12.80 7.71 3.18
N LEU A 7 13.48 8.72 2.63
CA LEU A 7 13.01 9.43 1.44
C LEU A 7 12.89 8.50 0.24
N LEU A 8 13.93 7.68 -0.03
CA LEU A 8 13.90 6.70 -1.10
C LEU A 8 12.77 5.69 -0.92
N GLY A 9 12.59 5.16 0.29
CA GLY A 9 11.52 4.22 0.61
C GLY A 9 10.12 4.83 0.39
N MET A 10 9.92 6.08 0.80
CA MET A 10 8.66 6.80 0.57
C MET A 10 8.39 7.01 -0.93
N VAL A 11 9.41 7.35 -1.73
CA VAL A 11 9.28 7.48 -3.18
C VAL A 11 8.89 6.15 -3.82
N ILE A 12 9.61 5.06 -3.50
CA ILE A 12 9.33 3.73 -4.06
C ILE A 12 7.93 3.25 -3.68
N ALA A 13 7.55 3.36 -2.40
CA ALA A 13 6.23 2.94 -1.93
C ALA A 13 5.09 3.76 -2.58
N THR A 14 5.31 5.07 -2.77
CA THR A 14 4.37 5.94 -3.50
C THR A 14 4.25 5.54 -4.97
N LEU A 15 5.36 5.19 -5.63
CA LEU A 15 5.35 4.68 -7.00
C LEU A 15 4.57 3.36 -7.09
N TYR A 16 4.76 2.42 -6.17
CA TYR A 16 3.97 1.18 -6.16
C TYR A 16 2.48 1.44 -6.01
N GLY A 17 2.07 2.26 -5.03
CA GLY A 17 0.65 2.60 -4.85
C GLY A 17 0.06 3.33 -6.06
N SER A 18 0.81 4.26 -6.66
CA SER A 18 0.38 5.01 -7.85
C SER A 18 0.27 4.12 -9.09
N VAL A 19 1.27 3.28 -9.37
CA VAL A 19 1.25 2.34 -10.51
C VAL A 19 0.13 1.33 -10.33
N PHE A 20 -0.08 0.82 -9.11
CA PHE A 20 -1.18 -0.09 -8.82
C PHE A 20 -2.55 0.60 -9.01
N HIS A 21 -2.68 1.86 -8.61
CA HIS A 21 -3.88 2.67 -8.88
C HIS A 21 -4.11 2.83 -10.38
N LEU A 22 -3.09 3.19 -11.16
CA LEU A 22 -3.21 3.35 -12.62
C LEU A 22 -3.60 2.04 -13.30
N TRP A 23 -3.11 0.91 -12.79
CA TRP A 23 -3.48 -0.40 -13.31
C TRP A 23 -4.94 -0.79 -13.01
N ARG A 24 -5.42 -0.51 -11.78
CA ARG A 24 -6.79 -0.87 -11.36
C ARG A 24 -7.85 0.17 -11.71
N GLY A 25 -7.43 1.42 -11.93
CA GLY A 25 -8.32 2.58 -12.07
C GLY A 25 -9.07 2.95 -10.79
N GLY A 26 -9.99 3.90 -10.92
CA GLY A 26 -10.91 4.30 -9.85
C GLY A 26 -10.85 5.78 -9.49
N SER A 27 -11.47 6.14 -8.36
CA SER A 27 -11.51 7.52 -7.86
C SER A 27 -10.23 7.92 -7.13
N LEU A 28 -10.04 9.23 -6.92
CA LEU A 28 -8.92 9.77 -6.15
C LEU A 28 -8.88 9.26 -4.70
N ILE A 29 -10.04 8.93 -4.12
CA ILE A 29 -10.11 8.30 -2.78
C ILE A 29 -9.45 6.91 -2.80
N ARG A 30 -9.63 6.13 -3.89
CA ARG A 30 -8.96 4.83 -4.04
C ARG A 30 -7.45 4.99 -4.21
N LEU A 31 -6.98 6.06 -4.85
CA LEU A 31 -5.54 6.36 -4.89
C LEU A 31 -4.99 6.55 -3.48
N GLY A 32 -5.64 7.39 -2.65
CA GLY A 32 -5.25 7.59 -1.25
C GLY A 32 -5.19 6.28 -0.46
N LEU A 33 -6.20 5.41 -0.64
CA LEU A 33 -6.21 4.07 -0.04
C LEU A 33 -4.98 3.25 -0.48
N TYR A 34 -4.71 3.15 -1.79
CA TYR A 34 -3.57 2.37 -2.27
C TYR A 34 -2.22 2.95 -1.83
N LEU A 35 -2.07 4.26 -1.73
CA LEU A 35 -0.84 4.88 -1.21
C LEU A 35 -0.59 4.47 0.25
N VAL A 36 -1.61 4.57 1.10
CA VAL A 36 -1.51 4.18 2.52
C VAL A 36 -1.18 2.69 2.66
N PHE A 37 -1.88 1.82 1.92
CA PHE A 37 -1.60 0.39 1.96
C PHE A 37 -0.20 0.06 1.43
N ALA A 38 0.25 0.71 0.36
CA ALA A 38 1.60 0.53 -0.17
C ALA A 38 2.66 0.92 0.86
N TRP A 39 2.47 2.04 1.57
CA TRP A 39 3.38 2.49 2.63
C TRP A 39 3.45 1.52 3.79
N ILE A 40 2.29 1.07 4.29
CA ILE A 40 2.20 0.10 5.40
C ILE A 40 2.93 -1.19 5.03
N GLY A 41 2.66 -1.74 3.84
CA GLY A 41 3.30 -2.97 3.40
C GLY A 41 4.79 -2.81 3.11
N PHE A 42 5.20 -1.67 2.56
CA PHE A 42 6.60 -1.40 2.27
C PHE A 42 7.45 -1.33 3.53
N TRP A 43 7.05 -0.51 4.50
CA TRP A 43 7.78 -0.38 5.77
C TRP A 43 7.65 -1.63 6.63
N GLY A 44 6.46 -2.24 6.66
CA GLY A 44 6.25 -3.53 7.33
C GLY A 44 7.15 -4.63 6.76
N GLY A 45 7.21 -4.77 5.44
CA GLY A 45 8.08 -5.72 4.76
C GLY A 45 9.56 -5.44 5.00
N HIS A 46 9.98 -4.18 4.96
CA HIS A 46 11.36 -3.77 5.28
C HIS A 46 11.78 -4.25 6.68
N TRP A 47 10.97 -3.97 7.71
CA TRP A 47 11.28 -4.34 9.09
C TRP A 47 11.20 -5.84 9.31
N LEU A 48 10.15 -6.51 8.82
CA LEU A 48 10.03 -7.97 8.90
C LEU A 48 11.21 -8.66 8.23
N GLY A 49 11.63 -8.18 7.05
CA GLY A 49 12.83 -8.65 6.37
C GLY A 49 14.09 -8.48 7.23
N GLY A 50 14.25 -7.33 7.88
CA GLY A 50 15.35 -7.09 8.82
C GLY A 50 15.34 -8.03 10.03
N LEU A 51 14.17 -8.32 10.59
CA LEU A 51 14.02 -9.22 11.75
C LEU A 51 14.41 -10.66 11.43
N VAL A 52 14.11 -11.14 10.22
CA VAL A 52 14.43 -12.52 9.80
C VAL A 52 15.77 -12.64 9.06
N GLY A 53 16.54 -11.55 8.96
CA GLY A 53 17.83 -11.53 8.26
C GLY A 53 17.71 -11.64 6.73
N TRP A 54 16.56 -11.28 6.16
CA TRP A 54 16.36 -11.31 4.72
C TRP A 54 16.92 -10.04 4.05
N GLU A 55 18.14 -10.19 3.51
CA GLU A 55 18.95 -9.10 2.94
C GLU A 55 18.83 -8.98 1.41
N PHE A 56 17.81 -9.59 0.80
CA PHE A 56 17.64 -9.58 -0.65
C PHE A 56 17.32 -8.18 -1.17
N PHE A 57 18.07 -7.76 -2.20
CA PHE A 57 17.93 -6.47 -2.87
C PHE A 57 17.96 -5.29 -1.88
N LYS A 58 19.04 -5.21 -1.09
CA LYS A 58 19.27 -4.16 -0.11
C LYS A 58 20.02 -2.98 -0.71
N VAL A 59 19.59 -1.76 -0.40
CA VAL A 59 20.27 -0.51 -0.76
C VAL A 59 20.49 0.31 0.51
N GLY A 60 21.74 0.40 0.94
CA GLY A 60 22.07 1.02 2.23
C GLY A 60 21.37 0.29 3.38
N GLN A 61 20.54 1.01 4.12
CA GLN A 61 19.75 0.44 5.23
C GLN A 61 18.40 -0.11 4.78
N LEU A 62 18.00 0.08 3.52
CA LEU A 62 16.68 -0.24 3.03
C LEU A 62 16.65 -1.63 2.38
N ASN A 63 15.87 -2.55 2.97
CA ASN A 63 15.64 -3.90 2.44
C ASN A 63 14.52 -3.88 1.39
N ILE A 64 14.85 -3.49 0.15
CA ILE A 64 13.84 -3.25 -0.91
C ILE A 64 13.11 -4.54 -1.29
N GLY A 65 13.79 -5.69 -1.33
CA GLY A 65 13.16 -6.97 -1.67
C GLY A 65 11.95 -7.31 -0.78
N PRO A 66 12.16 -7.52 0.53
CA PRO A 66 11.06 -7.75 1.48
C PRO A 66 10.03 -6.62 1.52
N ALA A 67 10.48 -5.36 1.42
CA ALA A 67 9.58 -4.20 1.37
C ALA A 67 8.63 -4.25 0.16
N THR A 68 9.15 -4.65 -1.01
CA THR A 68 8.36 -4.78 -2.24
C THR A 68 7.28 -5.85 -2.07
N ILE A 69 7.65 -7.02 -1.54
CA ILE A 69 6.71 -8.12 -1.28
C ILE A 69 5.62 -7.65 -0.31
N GLY A 70 6.00 -7.05 0.82
CA GLY A 70 5.05 -6.54 1.81
C GLY A 70 4.09 -5.51 1.21
N SER A 71 4.60 -4.58 0.38
CA SER A 71 3.80 -3.57 -0.30
C SER A 71 2.74 -4.17 -1.25
N PHE A 72 3.12 -5.16 -2.06
CA PHE A 72 2.17 -5.82 -2.95
C PHE A 72 1.14 -6.67 -2.21
N VAL A 73 1.51 -7.31 -1.10
CA VAL A 73 0.58 -8.06 -0.24
C VAL A 73 -0.47 -7.13 0.35
N THR A 74 -0.07 -6.00 0.94
CA THR A 74 -1.04 -5.05 1.50
C THR A 74 -1.85 -4.33 0.42
N LEU A 75 -1.27 -4.02 -0.75
CA LEU A 75 -2.02 -3.50 -1.89
C LEU A 75 -3.11 -4.46 -2.36
N ALA A 76 -2.84 -5.77 -2.40
CA ALA A 76 -3.85 -6.77 -2.72
C ALA A 76 -5.00 -6.76 -1.70
N VAL A 77 -4.70 -6.62 -0.41
CA VAL A 77 -5.71 -6.46 0.65
C VAL A 77 -6.50 -5.15 0.46
N GLY A 78 -5.82 -4.03 0.20
CA GLY A 78 -6.47 -2.75 -0.06
C GLY A 78 -7.38 -2.78 -1.28
N TYR A 79 -6.97 -3.48 -2.35
CA TYR A 79 -7.82 -3.73 -3.51
C TYR A 79 -9.05 -4.54 -3.14
N TRP A 80 -8.89 -5.65 -2.42
CA TRP A 80 -10.01 -6.48 -2.00
C TRP A 80 -11.01 -5.69 -1.15
N LEU A 81 -10.55 -4.89 -0.19
CA LEU A 81 -11.41 -4.01 0.61
C LEU A 81 -12.14 -2.97 -0.25
N SER A 82 -11.49 -2.46 -1.29
CA SER A 82 -12.11 -1.49 -2.22
C SER A 82 -13.24 -2.07 -3.08
N LEU A 83 -13.39 -3.40 -3.11
CA LEU A 83 -14.47 -4.09 -3.83
C LEU A 83 -15.72 -4.28 -2.95
N VAL A 84 -15.61 -4.12 -1.64
CA VAL A 84 -16.75 -4.27 -0.71
C VAL A 84 -17.70 -3.09 -0.92
N GLN A 85 -18.90 -3.37 -1.44
CA GLN A 85 -19.97 -2.40 -1.57
C GLN A 85 -20.73 -2.33 -0.24
N VAL A 86 -20.78 -1.14 0.37
CA VAL A 86 -21.67 -0.88 1.50
C VAL A 86 -23.03 -0.52 0.92
N GLU A 87 -23.99 -1.44 1.01
CA GLU A 87 -25.35 -1.20 0.52
C GLU A 87 -25.92 0.05 1.22
N PRO A 88 -26.29 1.10 0.48
CA PRO A 88 -26.83 2.30 1.10
C PRO A 88 -28.19 1.97 1.73
N GLU A 89 -28.36 2.34 3.00
CA GLU A 89 -29.61 2.17 3.73
C GLU A 89 -30.76 2.76 2.89
N ARG A 90 -31.69 1.90 2.47
CA ARG A 90 -32.86 2.28 1.68
C ARG A 90 -33.69 3.26 2.51
N LYS A 91 -33.53 4.56 2.25
CA LYS A 91 -34.41 5.60 2.81
C LYS A 91 -35.83 5.30 2.35
N THR A 92 -36.58 4.59 3.18
CA THR A 92 -38.00 4.31 2.96
C THR A 92 -38.72 5.64 3.10
N ASN A 93 -38.99 6.27 1.96
CA ASN A 93 -39.80 7.47 1.90
C ASN A 93 -41.25 7.06 2.16
N LYS A 94 -41.65 7.00 3.44
CA LYS A 94 -43.06 6.87 3.82
C LYS A 94 -43.73 8.21 3.53
N LYS A 95 -44.20 8.38 2.29
CA LYS A 95 -45.33 9.27 2.00
C LYS A 95 -46.61 8.47 2.19
N LEU A 96 -47.25 8.64 3.34
CA LEU A 96 -48.68 8.46 3.54
C LEU A 96 -49.20 9.78 4.12
#